data_AF-A0A8T4RQX4-F1
#
_entry.id   AF-A0A8T4RQX4-F1
#
_cell.length_a   1.000
_cell.length_b   1.000
_cell.length_c   1.000
_cell.angle_alpha   90.00
_cell.angle_beta   90.00
_cell.angle_gamma   90.00
#
_symmetry.space_group_name_H-M   'P 1'
#
loop_
_entity.id
_entity.type
_entity.pdbx_description
1 polymer ?
#
loop_
_entity_poly.entity_id
_entity_poly.type
_entity_poly.pdbx_seq_one_letter_code
_entity_poly.pdbx_strand_id
1 'polypeptide(L)'
;MAIDELVSHLDEWHEKLKEEHKHTKVKEAFEAITKFQADANINHLYNNLLTPAFEEMYKTLNKKLGEEFGDDTTKVTNKNAELKRVLTAALKSFFEKAMPSVAKAVEGMDDEDTYNVLVHHYGELVGHDNNEMKGIVEAYAGNKDATVGHVRRGLKEREEDYKAAILNNLTGKYVTHHLTHFKLGHLAEYIEELAREKGITIDDKAKLFTLSPVDLYQASRGINEGKWGTDPKSKQAKNPGSYGLKLGDGGNAGHSGGCGH
;
A
#
# COMPACT_ATOMS: atom_id res chain seq x y z
N MET A 1 -5.75 -55.77 8.19
CA MET A 1 -4.94 -54.54 8.04
C MET A 1 -3.59 -54.80 8.65
N ALA A 2 -2.55 -54.73 7.83
CA ALA A 2 -1.18 -54.85 8.31
C ALA A 2 -0.80 -53.59 9.12
N ILE A 3 0.11 -53.72 10.08
CA ILE A 3 0.60 -52.60 10.91
C ILE A 3 1.20 -51.49 10.01
N ASP A 4 1.79 -51.85 8.88
CA ASP A 4 2.34 -50.91 7.90
C ASP A 4 1.26 -50.07 7.19
N GLU A 5 0.07 -50.62 6.94
CA GLU A 5 -1.07 -49.82 6.44
C GLU A 5 -1.54 -48.84 7.52
N LEU A 6 -1.60 -49.25 8.79
CA LEU A 6 -2.05 -48.40 9.90
C LEU A 6 -1.09 -47.22 10.17
N VAL A 7 0.22 -47.44 10.04
CA VAL A 7 1.26 -46.39 10.18
C VAL A 7 1.20 -45.40 9.02
N SER A 8 1.02 -45.87 7.77
CA SER A 8 0.84 -44.96 6.63
C SER A 8 -0.38 -44.05 6.77
N HIS A 9 -1.48 -44.55 7.35
CA HIS A 9 -2.69 -43.76 7.57
C HIS A 9 -2.53 -42.71 8.69
N LEU A 10 -1.67 -42.96 9.68
CA LEU A 10 -1.38 -42.00 10.75
C LEU A 10 -0.45 -40.88 10.28
N ASP A 11 0.51 -41.17 9.41
CA ASP A 11 1.38 -40.17 8.78
C ASP A 11 0.59 -39.30 7.80
N GLU A 12 -0.26 -39.90 6.96
CA GLU A 12 -1.19 -39.17 6.10
C GLU A 12 -2.17 -38.30 6.89
N TRP A 13 -2.68 -38.80 8.03
CA TRP A 13 -3.57 -38.04 8.90
C TRP A 13 -2.85 -36.89 9.62
N HIS A 14 -1.61 -37.10 10.06
CA HIS A 14 -0.78 -36.02 10.62
C HIS A 14 -0.43 -34.97 9.59
N GLU A 15 -0.10 -35.36 8.36
CA GLU A 15 0.15 -34.39 7.29
C GLU A 15 -1.11 -33.64 6.90
N LYS A 16 -2.27 -34.32 6.82
CA LYS A 16 -3.58 -33.65 6.63
C LYS A 16 -3.91 -32.67 7.75
N LEU A 17 -3.70 -33.04 9.01
CA LEU A 17 -3.91 -32.12 10.14
C LEU A 17 -2.95 -30.94 10.12
N LYS A 18 -1.69 -31.15 9.72
CA LYS A 18 -0.72 -30.06 9.54
C LYS A 18 -1.15 -29.16 8.38
N GLU A 19 -1.64 -29.72 7.27
CA GLU A 19 -2.16 -28.98 6.12
C GLU A 19 -3.43 -28.19 6.48
N GLU A 20 -4.42 -28.81 7.12
CA GLU A 20 -5.63 -28.14 7.60
C GLU A 20 -5.33 -27.02 8.59
N HIS A 21 -4.41 -27.26 9.54
CA HIS A 21 -3.99 -26.23 10.50
C HIS A 21 -3.21 -25.08 9.82
N LYS A 22 -2.43 -25.38 8.77
CA LYS A 22 -1.75 -24.35 7.96
C LYS A 22 -2.74 -23.56 7.12
N HIS A 23 -3.67 -24.21 6.42
CA HIS A 23 -4.75 -23.58 5.64
C HIS A 23 -5.59 -22.66 6.53
N THR A 24 -5.92 -23.11 7.75
CA THR A 24 -6.64 -22.29 8.74
C THR A 24 -5.88 -21.01 9.07
N LYS A 25 -4.57 -21.10 9.35
CA LYS A 25 -3.74 -19.91 9.65
C LYS A 25 -3.58 -18.97 8.46
N VAL A 26 -3.46 -19.51 7.24
CA VAL A 26 -3.43 -18.70 6.02
C VAL A 26 -4.75 -17.97 5.85
N LYS A 27 -5.88 -18.67 5.98
CA LYS A 27 -7.22 -18.07 5.92
C LYS A 27 -7.40 -16.95 6.95
N GLU A 28 -7.03 -17.20 8.21
CA GLU A 28 -7.08 -16.19 9.28
C GLU A 28 -6.25 -14.95 8.94
N ALA A 29 -5.07 -15.12 8.34
CA ALA A 29 -4.24 -14.01 7.90
C ALA A 29 -4.91 -13.18 6.78
N PHE A 30 -5.54 -13.85 5.80
CA PHE A 30 -6.28 -13.19 4.72
C PHE A 30 -7.53 -12.46 5.24
N GLU A 31 -8.24 -13.04 6.20
CA GLU A 31 -9.38 -12.40 6.86
C GLU A 31 -8.96 -11.18 7.68
N ALA A 32 -7.83 -11.24 8.39
CA ALA A 32 -7.26 -10.10 9.11
C ALA A 32 -6.94 -8.94 8.17
N ILE A 33 -6.29 -9.21 7.03
CA ILE A 33 -6.01 -8.20 6.00
C ILE A 33 -7.29 -7.61 5.43
N THR A 34 -8.29 -8.44 5.13
CA THR A 34 -9.58 -7.98 4.59
C THR A 34 -10.31 -7.08 5.59
N LYS A 35 -10.29 -7.44 6.88
CA LYS A 35 -10.84 -6.61 7.94
C LYS A 35 -10.10 -5.28 8.04
N PHE A 36 -8.76 -5.28 7.97
CA PHE A 36 -7.96 -4.05 7.97
C PHE A 36 -8.29 -3.14 6.76
N GLN A 37 -8.47 -3.71 5.58
CA GLN A 37 -8.79 -2.98 4.35
C GLN A 37 -10.26 -2.55 4.22
N ALA A 38 -11.12 -2.91 5.18
CA ALA A 38 -12.50 -2.45 5.16
C ALA A 38 -12.55 -0.92 5.15
N ASP A 39 -13.46 -0.35 4.33
CA ASP A 39 -13.58 1.10 4.14
C ASP A 39 -13.64 1.86 5.46
N ALA A 40 -14.32 1.32 6.48
CA ALA A 40 -14.39 1.91 7.81
C ALA A 40 -13.01 2.13 8.46
N ASN A 41 -12.09 1.18 8.32
CA ASN A 41 -10.74 1.26 8.90
C ASN A 41 -9.83 2.16 8.06
N ILE A 42 -9.91 2.08 6.74
CA ILE A 42 -9.16 2.98 5.84
C ILE A 42 -9.62 4.43 6.04
N ASN A 43 -10.93 4.67 6.11
CA ASN A 43 -11.49 5.98 6.42
C ASN A 43 -11.11 6.46 7.82
N HIS A 44 -11.00 5.56 8.81
CA HIS A 44 -10.54 5.91 10.14
C HIS A 44 -9.09 6.42 10.10
N LEU A 45 -8.17 5.71 9.42
CA LEU A 45 -6.79 6.16 9.23
C LEU A 45 -6.73 7.50 8.47
N TYR A 46 -7.51 7.63 7.40
CA TYR A 46 -7.56 8.84 6.60
C TYR A 46 -8.02 10.07 7.40
N ASN A 47 -9.16 9.95 8.09
CA ASN A 47 -9.82 11.08 8.75
C ASN A 47 -9.22 11.40 10.12
N ASN A 48 -8.78 10.39 10.87
CA ASN A 48 -8.37 10.60 12.27
C ASN A 48 -6.86 10.63 12.46
N LEU A 49 -6.07 10.19 11.48
CA LEU A 49 -4.61 10.22 11.56
C LEU A 49 -4.00 11.10 10.48
N LEU A 50 -4.23 10.76 9.21
CA LEU A 50 -3.55 11.45 8.10
C LEU A 50 -4.04 12.89 7.92
N THR A 51 -5.34 13.11 7.86
CA THR A 51 -5.89 14.47 7.66
C THR A 51 -5.41 15.44 8.75
N PRO A 52 -5.52 15.14 10.06
CA PRO A 52 -4.99 16.02 11.10
C PRO A 52 -3.47 16.21 11.04
N ALA A 53 -2.71 15.19 10.63
CA ALA A 53 -1.25 15.31 10.49
C ALA A 53 -0.85 16.23 9.33
N PHE A 54 -1.52 16.12 8.19
CA PHE A 54 -1.32 17.03 7.05
C PHE A 54 -1.76 18.45 7.40
N GLU A 55 -2.90 18.64 8.08
CA GLU A 55 -3.33 19.96 8.54
C GLU A 55 -2.29 20.65 9.42
N GLU A 56 -1.71 19.94 10.39
CA GLU A 56 -0.66 20.50 11.25
C GLU A 56 0.63 20.77 10.46
N MET A 57 1.00 19.88 9.53
CA MET A 57 2.12 20.08 8.62
C MET A 57 1.98 21.36 7.82
N TYR A 58 0.83 21.58 7.16
CA TYR A 58 0.58 22.79 6.36
C TYR A 58 0.51 24.04 7.20
N LYS A 59 -0.11 23.97 8.37
CA LYS A 59 -0.17 25.09 9.31
C LYS A 59 1.25 25.51 9.74
N THR A 60 2.10 24.54 10.10
CA THR A 60 3.50 24.80 10.46
C THR A 60 4.31 25.32 9.28
N LEU A 61 4.15 24.71 8.10
CA LEU A 61 4.78 25.17 6.85
C LEU A 61 4.46 26.63 6.58
N ASN A 62 3.18 27.00 6.58
CA ASN A 62 2.72 28.34 6.25
C ASN A 62 3.26 29.38 7.24
N LYS A 63 3.21 29.05 8.54
CA LYS A 63 3.79 29.87 9.60
C LYS A 63 5.29 30.07 9.39
N LYS A 64 6.05 28.99 9.18
CA LYS A 64 7.51 29.04 9.05
C LYS A 64 7.97 29.73 7.78
N LEU A 65 7.27 29.53 6.65
CA LEU A 65 7.51 30.30 5.44
C LEU A 65 7.27 31.81 5.66
N GLY A 66 6.22 32.16 6.42
CA GLY A 66 5.91 33.55 6.75
C GLY A 66 6.97 34.20 7.65
N GLU A 67 7.46 33.46 8.65
CA GLU A 67 8.53 33.91 9.54
C GLU A 67 9.88 34.09 8.81
N GLU A 68 10.23 33.16 7.92
CA GLU A 68 11.55 33.10 7.29
C GLU A 68 11.67 33.99 6.03
N PHE A 69 10.58 34.11 5.26
CA PHE A 69 10.59 34.77 3.94
C PHE A 69 9.56 35.89 3.79
N GLY A 70 8.56 35.99 4.67
CA GLY A 70 7.50 37.00 4.56
C GLY A 70 6.33 36.55 3.66
N ASP A 71 6.04 37.33 2.63
CA ASP A 71 4.83 37.15 1.81
C ASP A 71 4.98 36.13 0.66
N ASP A 72 3.86 35.84 -0.02
CA ASP A 72 3.80 34.86 -1.12
C ASP A 72 4.64 35.22 -2.35
N THR A 73 4.99 36.50 -2.51
CA THR A 73 5.73 37.02 -3.67
C THR A 73 7.24 36.96 -3.45
N THR A 74 7.69 36.77 -2.20
CA THR A 74 9.12 36.62 -1.89
C THR A 74 9.74 35.43 -2.63
N LYS A 75 10.85 35.70 -3.30
CA LYS A 75 11.65 34.70 -4.02
C LYS A 75 12.39 33.77 -3.05
N VAL A 76 12.41 32.48 -3.36
CA VAL A 76 13.10 31.46 -2.57
C VAL A 76 14.37 30.93 -3.27
N THR A 77 14.76 31.56 -4.38
CA THR A 77 15.96 31.18 -5.14
C THR A 77 17.22 31.31 -4.30
N ASN A 78 18.10 30.30 -4.34
CA ASN A 78 19.32 30.19 -3.54
C ASN A 78 19.10 30.14 -2.02
N LYS A 79 17.88 29.82 -1.55
CA LYS A 79 17.51 29.75 -0.13
C LYS A 79 17.40 28.32 0.41
N ASN A 80 18.36 27.47 0.03
CA ASN A 80 18.35 26.04 0.37
C ASN A 80 18.30 25.81 1.88
N ALA A 81 19.16 26.47 2.65
CA ALA A 81 19.25 26.26 4.10
C ALA A 81 17.98 26.71 4.83
N GLU A 82 17.46 27.88 4.45
CA GLU A 82 16.22 28.43 5.00
C GLU A 82 15.01 27.53 4.66
N LEU A 83 14.90 27.07 3.41
CA LEU A 83 13.84 26.13 3.00
C LEU A 83 13.94 24.78 3.71
N LYS A 84 15.15 24.24 3.90
CA LYS A 84 15.35 23.01 4.70
C LYS A 84 14.80 23.20 6.11
N ARG A 85 15.17 24.26 6.82
CA ARG A 85 14.66 24.53 8.19
C ARG A 85 13.14 24.61 8.25
N VAL A 86 12.54 25.30 7.29
CA VAL A 86 11.08 25.42 7.18
C VAL A 86 10.42 24.04 6.98
N LEU A 87 10.95 23.23 6.06
CA LEU A 87 10.41 21.88 5.80
C LEU A 87 10.66 20.92 6.95
N THR A 88 11.82 20.98 7.60
CA THR A 88 12.14 20.20 8.80
C THR A 88 11.08 20.43 9.88
N ALA A 89 10.73 21.69 10.15
CA ALA A 89 9.69 22.02 11.13
C ALA A 89 8.32 21.47 10.73
N ALA A 90 7.93 21.60 9.46
CA ALA A 90 6.66 21.07 8.95
C ALA A 90 6.61 19.55 9.05
N LEU A 91 7.63 18.83 8.55
CA LEU A 91 7.72 17.38 8.65
C LEU A 91 7.72 16.91 10.09
N LYS A 92 8.43 17.60 10.99
CA LYS A 92 8.41 17.27 12.42
C LYS A 92 6.98 17.32 12.98
N SER A 93 6.22 18.38 12.68
CA SER A 93 4.81 18.48 13.12
C SER A 93 3.89 17.41 12.51
N PHE A 94 4.16 16.97 11.28
CA PHE A 94 3.49 15.82 10.67
C PHE A 94 3.75 14.56 11.51
N PHE A 95 5.02 14.27 11.80
CA PHE A 95 5.42 13.08 12.53
C PHE A 95 4.97 13.09 13.99
N GLU A 96 4.93 14.24 14.65
CA GLU A 96 4.35 14.37 15.99
C GLU A 96 2.87 13.93 16.06
N LYS A 97 2.14 14.01 14.93
CA LYS A 97 0.76 13.53 14.82
C LYS A 97 0.67 12.10 14.28
N ALA A 98 1.34 11.81 13.17
CA ALA A 98 1.19 10.56 12.45
C ALA A 98 2.03 9.41 13.04
N MET A 99 3.28 9.68 13.45
CA MET A 99 4.22 8.68 13.97
C MET A 99 5.18 9.30 14.99
N PRO A 100 4.75 9.50 16.25
CA PRO A 100 5.53 10.21 17.26
C PRO A 100 6.91 9.62 17.55
N SER A 101 7.10 8.32 17.29
CA SER A 101 8.41 7.66 17.42
C SER A 101 9.48 8.26 16.49
N VAL A 102 9.11 8.68 15.28
CA VAL A 102 10.03 9.32 14.34
C VAL A 102 10.41 10.72 14.83
N ALA A 103 9.43 11.50 15.30
CA ALA A 103 9.68 12.82 15.87
C ALA A 103 10.59 12.76 17.11
N LYS A 104 10.41 11.74 17.95
CA LYS A 104 11.28 11.48 19.11
C LYS A 104 12.68 11.02 18.71
N ALA A 105 12.81 10.21 17.65
CA ALA A 105 14.09 9.69 17.19
C ALA A 105 15.05 10.80 16.73
N VAL A 106 14.53 11.93 16.27
CA VAL A 106 15.33 13.08 15.82
C VAL A 106 15.63 14.11 16.91
N GLU A 107 15.23 13.86 18.16
CA GLU A 107 15.55 14.76 19.28
C GLU A 107 17.05 14.78 19.57
N GLY A 108 17.64 15.98 19.60
CA GLY A 108 19.07 16.18 19.91
C GLY A 108 20.01 15.95 18.72
N MET A 109 19.49 15.65 17.54
CA MET A 109 20.25 15.67 16.28
C MET A 109 20.51 17.11 15.83
N ASP A 110 21.52 17.33 15.01
CA ASP A 110 21.69 18.62 14.32
C ASP A 110 20.65 18.81 13.21
N ASP A 111 20.56 20.04 12.69
CA ASP A 111 19.52 20.44 11.74
C ASP A 111 19.57 19.64 10.42
N GLU A 112 20.76 19.29 9.94
CA GLU A 112 20.93 18.60 8.66
C GLU A 112 20.60 17.11 8.81
N ASP A 113 21.07 16.48 9.88
CA ASP A 113 20.71 15.10 10.21
C ASP A 113 19.20 14.95 10.47
N THR A 114 18.62 15.89 11.23
CA THR A 114 17.16 15.95 11.45
C THR A 114 16.41 16.02 10.13
N TYR A 115 16.80 16.93 9.23
CA TYR A 115 16.18 17.06 7.91
C TYR A 115 16.25 15.74 7.13
N ASN A 116 17.44 15.15 7.05
CA ASN A 116 17.68 13.94 6.27
C ASN A 116 16.86 12.75 6.78
N VAL A 117 16.78 12.55 8.10
CA VAL A 117 15.98 11.49 8.71
C VAL A 117 14.48 11.69 8.45
N LEU A 118 13.97 12.90 8.66
CA LEU A 118 12.54 13.18 8.46
C LEU A 118 12.12 13.03 6.99
N VAL A 119 12.92 13.56 6.06
CA VAL A 119 12.67 13.40 4.62
C VAL A 119 12.76 11.94 4.19
N HIS A 120 13.73 11.18 4.72
CA HIS A 120 13.85 9.76 4.42
C HIS A 120 12.60 9.00 4.87
N HIS A 121 12.21 9.12 6.14
CA HIS A 121 11.02 8.44 6.65
C HIS A 121 9.73 8.89 5.97
N TYR A 122 9.62 10.17 5.61
CA TYR A 122 8.45 10.66 4.88
C TYR A 122 8.40 10.03 3.49
N GLY A 123 9.54 9.94 2.83
CA GLY A 123 9.70 9.22 1.57
C GLY A 123 9.38 7.74 1.65
N GLU A 124 9.80 7.06 2.71
CA GLU A 124 9.46 5.65 2.95
C GLU A 124 7.97 5.43 3.24
N LEU A 125 7.24 6.47 3.68
CA LEU A 125 5.79 6.43 3.89
C LEU A 125 5.04 6.69 2.59
N VAL A 126 5.42 7.72 1.84
CA VAL A 126 4.79 8.06 0.56
C VAL A 126 5.18 7.08 -0.56
N GLY A 127 6.30 6.37 -0.41
CA GLY A 127 6.86 5.44 -1.39
C GLY A 127 7.96 6.11 -2.22
N HIS A 128 9.03 5.35 -2.52
CA HIS A 128 10.25 5.87 -3.17
C HIS A 128 9.99 6.50 -4.54
N ASP A 129 9.08 5.95 -5.35
CA ASP A 129 8.73 6.47 -6.66
C ASP A 129 7.98 7.81 -6.60
N ASN A 130 7.42 8.13 -5.43
CA ASN A 130 6.68 9.36 -5.14
C ASN A 130 7.44 10.30 -4.17
N ASN A 131 8.67 9.96 -3.77
CA ASN A 131 9.44 10.73 -2.80
C ASN A 131 10.11 11.97 -3.44
N GLU A 132 9.28 12.84 -3.99
CA GLU A 132 9.70 14.14 -4.51
C GLU A 132 10.15 15.09 -3.39
N MET A 133 9.88 14.73 -2.12
CA MET A 133 10.25 15.54 -0.97
C MET A 133 11.76 15.69 -0.80
N LYS A 134 12.55 14.71 -1.26
CA LYS A 134 14.01 14.78 -1.27
C LYS A 134 14.57 15.80 -2.28
N GLY A 135 13.83 16.10 -3.35
CA GLY A 135 14.21 17.08 -4.38
C GLY A 135 13.47 18.41 -4.27
N ILE A 136 12.53 18.56 -3.34
CA ILE A 136 11.64 19.72 -3.31
C ILE A 136 12.39 21.03 -2.99
N VAL A 137 13.35 20.97 -2.06
CA VAL A 137 14.18 22.13 -1.70
C VAL A 137 14.98 22.57 -2.90
N GLU A 138 15.66 21.63 -3.56
CA GLU A 138 16.51 21.88 -4.72
C GLU A 138 15.68 22.42 -5.89
N ALA A 139 14.48 21.88 -6.11
CA ALA A 139 13.57 22.32 -7.16
C ALA A 139 13.11 23.77 -6.97
N TYR A 140 12.76 24.17 -5.74
CA TYR A 140 12.32 25.55 -5.47
C TYR A 140 13.49 26.52 -5.32
N ALA A 141 14.55 26.15 -4.62
CA ALA A 141 15.72 26.99 -4.44
C ALA A 141 16.54 27.16 -5.72
N GLY A 142 16.55 26.16 -6.61
CA GLY A 142 17.21 26.23 -7.92
C GLY A 142 16.41 27.00 -8.97
N ASN A 143 15.13 27.29 -8.72
CA ASN A 143 14.27 28.00 -9.66
C ASN A 143 14.26 29.51 -9.38
N LYS A 144 14.75 30.30 -10.34
CA LYS A 144 14.75 31.78 -10.29
C LYS A 144 13.36 32.40 -10.16
N ASP A 145 12.33 31.66 -10.57
CA ASP A 145 10.96 32.13 -10.60
C ASP A 145 10.15 31.71 -9.37
N ALA A 146 10.63 30.72 -8.61
CA ALA A 146 9.96 30.21 -7.43
C ALA A 146 9.83 31.24 -6.31
N THR A 147 8.66 31.25 -5.69
CA THR A 147 8.31 32.13 -4.57
C THR A 147 7.73 31.30 -3.42
N VAL A 148 7.58 31.93 -2.25
CA VAL A 148 6.87 31.33 -1.10
C VAL A 148 5.50 30.78 -1.50
N GLY A 149 4.72 31.52 -2.28
CA GLY A 149 3.41 31.08 -2.78
C GLY A 149 3.48 29.86 -3.70
N HIS A 150 4.58 29.65 -4.42
CA HIS A 150 4.80 28.42 -5.19
C HIS A 150 5.02 27.22 -4.27
N VAL A 151 5.85 27.37 -3.22
CA VAL A 151 6.10 26.31 -2.24
C VAL A 151 4.80 25.90 -1.53
N ARG A 152 4.02 26.88 -1.07
CA ARG A 152 2.73 26.64 -0.38
C ARG A 152 1.76 25.86 -1.26
N ARG A 153 1.54 26.33 -2.50
CA ARG A 153 0.61 25.68 -3.44
C ARG A 153 1.07 24.29 -3.85
N GLY A 154 2.33 24.15 -4.28
CA GLY A 154 2.83 22.87 -4.78
C GLY A 154 2.81 21.78 -3.71
N LEU A 155 3.07 22.11 -2.45
CA LEU A 155 2.88 21.16 -1.35
C LEU A 155 1.40 20.86 -1.11
N LYS A 156 0.52 21.86 -1.09
CA LYS A 156 -0.92 21.68 -0.83
C LYS A 156 -1.62 20.85 -1.92
N GLU A 157 -1.26 21.08 -3.18
CA GLU A 157 -1.83 20.35 -4.33
C GLU A 157 -1.51 18.85 -4.29
N ARG A 158 -0.40 18.45 -3.64
CA ARG A 158 0.02 17.05 -3.51
C ARG A 158 -0.53 16.34 -2.29
N GLU A 159 -1.28 17.03 -1.44
CA GLU A 159 -1.79 16.49 -0.17
C GLU A 159 -2.55 15.18 -0.36
N GLU A 160 -3.54 15.19 -1.26
CA GLU A 160 -4.44 14.05 -1.46
C GLU A 160 -3.69 12.86 -2.09
N ASP A 161 -2.77 13.14 -3.02
CA ASP A 161 -1.91 12.11 -3.62
C ASP A 161 -0.99 11.47 -2.57
N TYR A 162 -0.39 12.27 -1.69
CA TYR A 162 0.46 11.76 -0.61
C TYR A 162 -0.34 10.97 0.43
N LYS A 163 -1.54 11.43 0.82
CA LYS A 163 -2.41 10.63 1.71
C LYS A 163 -2.76 9.28 1.08
N ALA A 164 -3.14 9.26 -0.20
CA ALA A 164 -3.45 8.03 -0.91
C ALA A 164 -2.23 7.10 -0.99
N ALA A 165 -1.05 7.66 -1.30
CA ALA A 165 0.20 6.89 -1.37
C ALA A 165 0.60 6.29 -0.01
N ILE A 166 0.48 7.06 1.08
CA ILE A 166 0.73 6.58 2.45
C ILE A 166 -0.23 5.44 2.81
N LEU A 167 -1.54 5.58 2.53
CA LEU A 167 -2.51 4.53 2.77
C LEU A 167 -2.19 3.25 2.00
N ASN A 168 -1.84 3.37 0.72
CA ASN A 168 -1.45 2.22 -0.11
C ASN A 168 -0.21 1.52 0.45
N ASN A 169 0.79 2.28 0.88
CA ASN A 169 2.01 1.73 1.46
C ASN A 169 1.77 1.06 2.82
N LEU A 170 1.00 1.69 3.72
CA LEU A 170 0.61 1.08 5.00
C LEU A 170 -0.15 -0.22 4.78
N THR A 171 -1.05 -0.24 3.79
CA THR A 171 -1.79 -1.43 3.39
C THR A 171 -0.86 -2.52 2.87
N GLY A 172 0.08 -2.19 1.98
CA GLY A 172 1.08 -3.13 1.47
C GLY A 172 2.00 -3.69 2.55
N LYS A 173 2.44 -2.86 3.50
CA LYS A 173 3.21 -3.28 4.67
C LYS A 173 2.41 -4.21 5.58
N TYR A 174 1.13 -3.92 5.81
CA TYR A 174 0.24 -4.78 6.60
C TYR A 174 0.05 -6.15 5.94
N VAL A 175 -0.23 -6.18 4.64
CA VAL A 175 -0.31 -7.43 3.84
C VAL A 175 0.99 -8.22 3.95
N THR A 176 2.13 -7.56 3.73
CA THR A 176 3.44 -8.22 3.79
C THR A 176 3.73 -8.78 5.18
N HIS A 177 3.48 -8.02 6.24
CA HIS A 177 3.68 -8.48 7.62
C HIS A 177 2.88 -9.74 7.93
N HIS A 178 1.62 -9.80 7.50
CA HIS A 178 0.77 -10.96 7.76
C HIS A 178 1.10 -12.17 6.88
N LEU A 179 1.66 -11.98 5.68
CA LEU A 179 1.85 -13.07 4.73
C LEU A 179 3.30 -13.57 4.57
N THR A 180 4.32 -12.76 4.91
CA THR A 180 5.74 -13.10 4.63
C THR A 180 6.24 -14.32 5.42
N HIS A 181 5.57 -14.69 6.51
CA HIS A 181 5.93 -15.83 7.34
C HIS A 181 5.44 -17.18 6.77
N PHE A 182 4.59 -17.15 5.75
CA PHE A 182 4.13 -18.35 5.05
C PHE A 182 5.02 -18.65 3.84
N LYS A 183 5.22 -19.95 3.57
CA LYS A 183 5.82 -20.37 2.31
C LYS A 183 4.86 -20.02 1.17
N LEU A 184 5.40 -19.50 0.06
CA LEU A 184 4.60 -19.14 -1.12
C LEU A 184 3.73 -20.30 -1.63
N GLY A 185 4.24 -21.54 -1.57
CA GLY A 185 3.46 -22.73 -1.94
C GLY A 185 2.16 -22.87 -1.15
N HIS A 186 2.19 -22.68 0.18
CA HIS A 186 0.99 -22.76 1.01
C HIS A 186 -0.01 -21.64 0.70
N LEU A 187 0.49 -20.44 0.38
CA LEU A 187 -0.36 -19.33 -0.03
C LEU A 187 -1.04 -19.64 -1.37
N ALA A 188 -0.30 -20.17 -2.35
CA ALA A 188 -0.83 -20.55 -3.66
C ALA A 188 -1.83 -21.71 -3.57
N GLU A 189 -1.57 -22.72 -2.74
CA GLU A 189 -2.48 -23.84 -2.46
C GLU A 189 -3.82 -23.35 -1.89
N TYR A 190 -3.78 -22.40 -0.94
CA TYR A 190 -4.99 -21.75 -0.43
C TYR A 190 -5.77 -21.02 -1.52
N ILE A 191 -5.10 -20.31 -2.44
CA ILE A 191 -5.77 -19.67 -3.58
C ILE A 191 -6.38 -20.70 -4.53
N GLU A 192 -5.70 -21.82 -4.78
CA GLU A 192 -6.23 -22.90 -5.63
C GLU A 192 -7.50 -23.51 -5.03
N GLU A 193 -7.50 -23.78 -3.72
CA GLU A 193 -8.67 -24.28 -3.01
C GLU A 193 -9.83 -23.28 -3.10
N LEU A 194 -9.57 -22.00 -2.81
CA LEU A 194 -10.57 -20.94 -2.90
C LEU A 194 -11.15 -20.81 -4.33
N ALA A 195 -10.31 -20.86 -5.35
CA ALA A 195 -10.76 -20.83 -6.75
C ALA A 195 -11.66 -22.03 -7.06
N ARG A 196 -11.26 -23.23 -6.62
CA ARG A 196 -12.02 -24.48 -6.82
C ARG A 196 -13.38 -24.43 -6.15
N GLU A 197 -13.47 -23.96 -4.91
CA GLU A 197 -14.74 -23.76 -4.19
C GLU A 197 -15.69 -22.80 -4.92
N LYS A 198 -15.13 -21.82 -5.65
CA LYS A 198 -15.87 -20.82 -6.43
C LYS A 198 -16.10 -21.23 -7.89
N GLY A 199 -15.71 -22.44 -8.30
CA GLY A 199 -15.83 -22.92 -9.68
C GLY A 199 -14.92 -22.21 -10.69
N ILE A 200 -13.84 -21.60 -10.21
CA ILE A 200 -12.83 -20.89 -11.03
C ILE A 200 -11.70 -21.87 -11.35
N THR A 201 -11.26 -21.86 -12.60
CA THR A 201 -10.11 -22.66 -13.07
C THR A 201 -8.85 -21.81 -13.06
N ILE A 202 -7.74 -22.44 -12.65
CA ILE A 202 -6.40 -21.83 -12.72
C ILE A 202 -5.66 -22.49 -13.88
N ASP A 203 -5.51 -21.77 -14.99
CA ASP A 203 -4.87 -22.25 -16.21
C ASP A 203 -3.36 -22.37 -16.07
N ASP A 204 -2.74 -21.42 -15.37
CA ASP A 204 -1.30 -21.35 -15.18
C ASP A 204 -0.94 -21.46 -13.70
N LYS A 205 -0.95 -22.70 -13.20
CA LYS A 205 -0.52 -23.01 -11.84
C LYS A 205 0.93 -22.60 -11.58
N ALA A 206 1.82 -22.75 -12.57
CA ALA A 206 3.22 -22.37 -12.38
C ALA A 206 3.34 -20.87 -12.08
N LYS A 207 2.61 -20.03 -12.81
CA LYS A 207 2.56 -18.59 -12.55
C LYS A 207 2.01 -18.28 -11.16
N LEU A 208 0.93 -18.93 -10.72
CA LEU A 208 0.36 -18.73 -9.38
C LEU A 208 1.41 -18.92 -8.27
N PHE A 209 2.23 -19.97 -8.35
CA PHE A 209 3.25 -20.28 -7.35
C PHE A 209 4.47 -19.33 -7.37
N THR A 210 4.58 -18.48 -8.38
CA THR A 210 5.64 -17.45 -8.49
C THR A 210 5.19 -16.06 -8.06
N LEU A 211 3.91 -15.88 -7.73
CA LEU A 211 3.36 -14.60 -7.32
C LEU A 211 3.89 -14.13 -5.97
N SER A 212 4.00 -12.82 -5.82
CA SER A 212 4.30 -12.23 -4.52
C SER A 212 3.15 -12.45 -3.53
N PRO A 213 3.37 -12.38 -2.21
CA PRO A 213 2.29 -12.46 -1.23
C PRO A 213 1.19 -11.41 -1.45
N VAL A 214 1.56 -10.22 -1.93
CA VAL A 214 0.61 -9.15 -2.26
C VAL A 214 -0.26 -9.55 -3.45
N ASP A 215 0.34 -10.11 -4.50
CA ASP A 215 -0.39 -10.59 -5.68
C ASP A 215 -1.32 -11.76 -5.35
N LEU A 216 -0.90 -12.69 -4.49
CA LEU A 216 -1.73 -13.79 -4.01
C LEU A 216 -2.93 -13.28 -3.19
N TYR A 217 -2.71 -12.25 -2.37
CA TYR A 217 -3.81 -11.57 -1.68
C TYR A 217 -4.79 -10.92 -2.67
N GLN A 218 -4.30 -10.19 -3.68
CA GLN A 218 -5.18 -9.59 -4.70
C GLN A 218 -5.97 -10.65 -5.48
N ALA A 219 -5.34 -11.79 -5.80
CA ALA A 219 -6.02 -12.93 -6.40
C ALA A 219 -7.19 -13.44 -5.52
N SER A 220 -6.96 -13.62 -4.21
CA SER A 220 -8.03 -14.04 -3.29
C SER A 220 -9.20 -13.06 -3.22
N ARG A 221 -8.92 -11.75 -3.25
CA ARG A 221 -9.97 -10.71 -3.25
C ARG A 221 -10.78 -10.77 -4.53
N GLY A 222 -10.10 -10.86 -5.68
CA GLY A 222 -10.76 -11.00 -6.98
C GLY A 222 -11.68 -12.22 -7.04
N ILE A 223 -11.23 -13.36 -6.50
CA ILE A 223 -12.02 -14.59 -6.40
C ILE A 223 -13.25 -14.39 -5.49
N ASN A 224 -13.07 -13.83 -4.29
CA ASN A 224 -14.14 -13.66 -3.32
C ASN A 224 -15.18 -12.60 -3.73
N GLU A 225 -14.75 -11.52 -4.36
CA GLU A 225 -15.63 -10.44 -4.83
C GLU A 225 -16.27 -10.74 -6.20
N GLY A 226 -15.88 -11.85 -6.85
CA GLY A 226 -16.32 -12.16 -8.22
C GLY A 226 -15.82 -11.16 -9.28
N LYS A 227 -14.79 -10.36 -8.95
CA LYS A 227 -14.19 -9.32 -9.82
C LYS A 227 -12.86 -9.74 -10.43
N TRP A 228 -12.57 -11.04 -10.42
CA TRP A 228 -11.32 -11.53 -11.00
C TRP A 228 -11.31 -11.23 -12.51
N GLY A 229 -10.22 -10.64 -13.01
CA GLY A 229 -10.09 -10.23 -14.41
C GLY A 229 -10.69 -8.86 -14.79
N THR A 230 -11.33 -8.15 -13.86
CA THR A 230 -11.83 -6.79 -14.08
C THR A 230 -11.06 -5.77 -13.23
N ASP A 231 -9.92 -5.27 -13.73
CA ASP A 231 -9.33 -4.04 -13.19
C ASP A 231 -9.75 -2.85 -14.08
N PRO A 232 -10.59 -1.92 -13.58
CA PRO A 232 -11.06 -0.75 -14.33
C PRO A 232 -9.94 0.25 -14.69
N LYS A 233 -8.77 0.20 -14.03
CA LYS A 233 -7.68 1.16 -14.28
C LYS A 233 -6.65 0.69 -15.29
N SER A 234 -6.71 -0.56 -15.74
CA SER A 234 -5.84 -1.03 -16.82
C SER A 234 -6.40 -0.60 -18.19
N LYS A 235 -5.87 0.47 -18.77
CA LYS A 235 -6.07 0.79 -20.21
C LYS A 235 -5.41 -0.24 -21.15
N GLN A 236 -5.17 -1.46 -20.66
CA GLN A 236 -4.81 -2.66 -21.39
C GLN A 236 -5.86 -3.74 -21.11
N ALA A 237 -7.12 -3.43 -21.40
CA ALA A 237 -8.20 -4.42 -21.49
C ALA A 237 -8.00 -5.30 -22.74
N LYS A 238 -6.95 -6.12 -22.72
CA LYS A 238 -6.72 -7.34 -23.50
C LYS A 238 -5.78 -8.24 -22.70
N ASN A 239 -6.21 -8.70 -21.52
CA ASN A 239 -5.60 -9.87 -20.90
C ASN A 239 -6.56 -10.49 -19.88
N PRO A 240 -7.29 -11.57 -20.23
CA PRO A 240 -7.86 -12.44 -19.23
C PRO A 240 -6.70 -13.23 -18.61
N GLY A 241 -6.04 -12.69 -17.57
CA GLY A 241 -4.94 -13.43 -16.93
C GLY A 241 -3.80 -12.62 -16.30
N SER A 242 -4.07 -11.60 -15.50
CA SER A 242 -3.01 -11.06 -14.61
C SER A 242 -2.35 -12.18 -13.79
N TYR A 243 -3.11 -13.24 -13.45
CA TYR A 243 -2.65 -14.38 -12.64
C TYR A 243 -2.99 -15.78 -13.22
N GLY A 244 -3.40 -15.88 -14.50
CA GLY A 244 -3.74 -17.17 -15.12
C GLY A 244 -5.08 -17.78 -14.65
N LEU A 245 -5.98 -16.99 -14.07
CA LEU A 245 -7.31 -17.44 -13.61
C LEU A 245 -8.36 -17.27 -14.71
N LYS A 246 -9.24 -18.26 -14.92
CA LYS A 246 -10.39 -18.24 -15.84
C LYS A 246 -11.67 -18.84 -15.23
N LEU A 247 -12.84 -18.47 -15.75
CA LEU A 247 -14.12 -19.11 -15.40
C LEU A 247 -13.98 -20.54 -15.90
N GLY A 248 -14.31 -21.53 -15.08
CA GLY A 248 -14.35 -22.90 -15.57
C GLY A 248 -15.35 -23.02 -16.73
N ASP A 249 -14.98 -23.78 -17.76
CA ASP A 249 -15.88 -24.17 -18.84
C ASP A 249 -16.94 -25.14 -18.29
N GLY A 250 -17.89 -24.61 -17.52
CA GLY A 250 -18.91 -25.35 -16.81
C GLY A 250 -20.28 -24.75 -17.06
N GLY A 251 -20.88 -25.11 -18.19
CA GLY A 251 -22.33 -24.96 -18.41
C GLY A 251 -22.76 -23.62 -18.98
N ASN A 252 -22.86 -23.59 -20.31
CA ASN A 252 -23.67 -22.65 -21.06
C ASN A 252 -25.15 -22.77 -20.62
N ALA A 253 -25.55 -22.08 -19.55
CA ALA A 253 -26.96 -21.85 -19.23
C ALA A 253 -27.39 -20.57 -19.95
N GLY A 254 -28.14 -20.78 -21.03
CA GLY A 254 -28.32 -19.83 -22.13
C GLY A 254 -28.81 -18.43 -21.75
N HIS A 255 -28.21 -17.44 -22.40
CA HIS A 255 -28.91 -16.26 -22.89
C HIS A 255 -28.80 -16.26 -24.42
N SER A 256 -29.64 -17.08 -25.04
CA SER A 256 -29.96 -16.97 -26.46
C SER A 256 -31.12 -15.99 -26.65
N GLY A 257 -30.90 -14.97 -27.48
CA GLY A 257 -31.95 -14.18 -28.13
C GLY A 257 -32.30 -12.86 -27.43
N GLY A 258 -32.20 -11.69 -28.06
CA GLY A 258 -31.96 -11.43 -29.46
C GLY A 258 -31.64 -9.97 -29.74
N CYS A 259 -31.01 -9.77 -30.89
CA CYS A 259 -30.93 -8.50 -31.58
C CYS A 259 -32.32 -8.02 -31.99
N GLY A 260 -32.55 -6.72 -31.92
CA GLY A 260 -33.65 -6.03 -32.58
C GLY A 260 -33.19 -4.62 -32.89
N HIS A 261 -33.19 -4.30 -34.19
CA HIS A 261 -32.78 -3.06 -34.84
C HIS A 261 -33.39 -1.78 -34.26
#